data_AF-A0A9N9KUQ6-F1
#
_entry.id   AF-A0A9N9KUQ6-F1
#
_cell.length_a   1.000
_cell.length_b   1.000
_cell.length_c   1.000
_cell.angle_alpha   90.00
_cell.angle_beta   90.00
_cell.angle_gamma   90.00
#
_symmetry.space_group_name_H-M   'P 1'
#
loop_
_entity.id
_entity.type
_entity.pdbx_description
1 polymer ?
#
loop_
_entity_poly.entity_id
_entity_poly.type
_entity_poly.pdbx_seq_one_letter_code
_entity_poly.pdbx_strand_id
1 'polypeptide(L)'
;MGIDAGFDMVPSLSKGATDRLSWGQFIDHIKEHYKDDNQVEIKPNYILFKAGEHPRLPFEGHKFLRFSSKVSGSIAADTNVGSYIETVTRIAQTHFGSRIRCWNEGGYEYGTYKWNEVNESLRSYEQPDDVETLTSIGQPLIRNDPIQEMGTALFELKHIPGNGRGLVARVDIPKGTRIIYEKPLFTAGPMPASELEGFLATKLKGLSKESQRQFLSLHNNFPGKNPFSGIFKTNALHCGFGSLISGIYPTICLINHSCMPNAHKSWNSVEGHETIHAVRSIKSGVEITISYFRGGTSSERQAELKEKFGFSCTCSGCTLSPYSLQASDNRRTRIRNLDKAVGDGVRMMNNPRESLKDCYSLIQLLEEEFDGCAQALTARTYYDAFQICIVHGDQARASVFAERAYKARVICEGEDSPNTQRAKSLVLKPELHNNFEAYSVIWKTTRIMLPQGLDTTEFEKWLFKLEN
;
A
#
# COMPACT_ATOMS: atom_id res chain seq x y z
N MET A 1 27.79 25.14 31.23
CA MET A 1 27.06 23.91 30.84
C MET A 1 25.96 24.34 29.90
N GLY A 2 25.99 23.85 28.66
CA GLY A 2 24.94 24.12 27.66
C GLY A 2 23.90 23.02 27.72
N ILE A 3 22.68 23.33 27.29
CA ILE A 3 21.56 22.38 27.17
C ILE A 3 21.61 21.82 25.75
N ASP A 4 21.69 20.50 25.63
CA ASP A 4 21.56 19.82 24.35
C ASP A 4 20.10 19.59 23.97
N ALA A 5 19.80 19.77 22.69
CA ALA A 5 18.49 19.43 22.12
C ALA A 5 18.64 18.96 20.67
N GLY A 6 17.68 18.15 20.24
CA GLY A 6 17.69 17.59 18.90
C GLY A 6 16.64 16.51 18.71
N PHE A 7 16.87 15.66 17.72
CA PHE A 7 16.05 14.48 17.51
C PHE A 7 16.88 13.25 17.15
N ASP A 8 16.31 12.10 17.49
CA ASP A 8 16.80 10.79 17.13
C ASP A 8 15.86 10.12 16.14
N MET A 9 16.42 9.31 15.25
CA MET A 9 15.66 8.45 14.34
C MET A 9 15.42 7.09 14.98
N VAL A 10 14.19 6.81 15.43
CA VAL A 10 13.87 5.59 16.18
C VAL A 10 12.63 4.89 15.60
N PRO A 11 12.75 3.67 15.04
CA PRO A 11 14.00 2.91 14.86
C PRO A 11 14.92 3.53 13.82
N SER A 12 16.22 3.22 13.90
CA SER A 12 17.22 3.65 12.92
C SER A 12 16.87 3.16 11.51
N LEU A 13 17.29 3.91 10.50
CA LEU A 13 17.01 3.56 9.11
C LEU A 13 17.78 2.30 8.69
N SER A 14 17.16 1.46 7.87
CA SER A 14 17.77 0.28 7.28
C SER A 14 18.47 0.59 5.95
N LYS A 15 19.29 -0.35 5.45
CA LYS A 15 19.81 -0.31 4.06
C LYS A 15 18.73 -0.63 2.99
N GLY A 16 17.46 -0.77 3.38
CA GLY A 16 16.34 -1.06 2.49
C GLY A 16 16.06 0.06 1.49
N ALA A 17 15.43 -0.27 0.36
CA ALA A 17 15.13 0.71 -0.70
C ALA A 17 14.18 1.82 -0.23
N THR A 18 13.19 1.50 0.62
CA THR A 18 12.24 2.47 1.17
C THR A 18 12.92 3.50 2.08
N ASP A 19 13.71 3.06 3.06
CA ASP A 19 14.44 3.97 3.95
C ASP A 19 15.46 4.81 3.16
N ARG A 20 16.10 4.24 2.12
CA ARG A 20 16.98 4.97 1.19
C ARG A 20 16.23 6.05 0.41
N LEU A 21 15.05 5.74 -0.12
CA LEU A 21 14.26 6.68 -0.92
C LEU A 21 13.71 7.82 -0.04
N SER A 22 13.10 7.51 1.11
CA SER A 22 12.58 8.51 2.04
C SER A 22 13.70 9.39 2.60
N TRP A 23 14.87 8.80 2.89
CA TRP A 23 16.04 9.58 3.28
C TRP A 23 16.56 10.47 2.14
N GLY A 24 16.60 9.98 0.91
CA GLY A 24 16.94 10.79 -0.26
C GLY A 24 16.02 12.01 -0.41
N GLN A 25 14.70 11.82 -0.32
CA GLN A 25 13.72 12.91 -0.40
C GLN A 25 13.87 13.91 0.75
N PHE A 26 14.17 13.44 1.97
CA PHE A 26 14.49 14.29 3.09
C PHE A 26 15.75 15.13 2.82
N ILE A 27 16.83 14.51 2.35
CA ILE A 27 18.08 15.20 2.00
C ILE A 27 17.87 16.23 0.89
N ASP A 28 17.08 15.91 -0.15
CA ASP A 28 16.78 16.84 -1.23
C ASP A 28 15.95 18.04 -0.74
N HIS A 29 14.99 17.82 0.17
CA HIS A 29 14.25 18.90 0.83
C HIS A 29 15.20 19.80 1.63
N ILE A 30 16.10 19.23 2.42
CA ILE A 30 17.09 20.01 3.19
C ILE A 30 17.98 20.83 2.26
N LYS A 31 18.47 20.25 1.16
CA LYS A 31 19.29 20.96 0.17
C LYS A 31 18.55 22.14 -0.45
N GLU A 32 17.29 21.94 -0.85
CA GLU A 32 16.49 23.01 -1.45
C GLU A 32 16.17 24.12 -0.43
N HIS A 33 15.83 23.75 0.80
CA HIS A 33 15.48 24.72 1.85
C HIS A 33 16.66 25.64 2.22
N TYR A 34 17.88 25.09 2.25
CA TYR A 34 19.09 25.80 2.67
C TYR A 34 20.05 26.13 1.52
N LYS A 35 19.58 26.11 0.26
CA LYS A 35 20.42 26.31 -0.94
C LYS A 35 21.18 27.64 -0.95
N ASP A 36 20.63 28.66 -0.33
CA ASP A 36 21.17 30.03 -0.26
C ASP A 36 21.75 30.36 1.14
N ASP A 37 21.86 29.37 2.04
CA ASP A 37 22.35 29.56 3.41
C ASP A 37 23.88 29.34 3.49
N ASN A 38 24.62 30.40 3.77
CA ASN A 38 26.09 30.39 3.85
C ASN A 38 26.65 29.55 5.01
N GLN A 39 25.81 29.18 5.99
CA GLN A 39 26.20 28.31 7.09
C GLN A 39 25.94 26.83 6.79
N VAL A 40 25.28 26.48 5.68
CA VAL A 40 25.03 25.07 5.30
C VAL A 40 25.93 24.68 4.14
N GLU A 41 26.84 23.73 4.38
CA GLU A 41 27.79 23.25 3.38
C GLU A 41 27.49 21.80 2.99
N ILE A 42 27.39 21.54 1.68
CA ILE A 42 27.21 20.19 1.14
C ILE A 42 28.61 19.58 0.92
N LYS A 43 28.96 18.58 1.74
CA LYS A 43 30.17 17.76 1.59
C LYS A 43 29.88 16.53 0.71
N PRO A 44 30.91 15.78 0.25
CA PRO A 44 30.70 14.62 -0.64
C PRO A 44 29.75 13.54 -0.08
N ASN A 45 29.73 13.35 1.24
CA ASN A 45 28.99 12.26 1.88
C ASN A 45 27.91 12.74 2.86
N TYR A 46 27.84 14.03 3.17
CA TYR A 46 26.93 14.58 4.16
C TYR A 46 26.69 16.09 3.99
N ILE A 47 25.65 16.62 4.62
CA ILE A 47 25.40 18.06 4.79
C ILE A 47 25.94 18.49 6.16
N LEU A 48 26.73 19.55 6.19
CA LEU A 48 27.33 20.14 7.39
C LEU A 48 26.67 21.48 7.70
N PHE A 49 26.15 21.64 8.91
CA PHE A 49 25.65 22.92 9.39
C PHE A 49 26.76 23.60 10.21
N LYS A 50 27.30 24.74 9.77
CA LYS A 50 28.34 25.54 10.45
C LYS A 50 27.78 26.36 11.60
N ALA A 51 26.85 25.79 12.36
CA ALA A 51 26.23 26.39 13.53
C ALA A 51 26.34 25.44 14.73
N GLY A 52 26.45 26.00 15.94
CA GLY A 52 26.61 25.26 17.18
C GLY A 52 27.78 24.25 17.15
N GLU A 53 27.49 22.99 17.49
CA GLU A 53 28.45 21.88 17.50
C GLU A 53 28.55 21.14 16.15
N HIS A 54 28.19 21.82 15.07
CA HIS A 54 28.28 21.32 13.71
C HIS A 54 27.46 20.06 13.41
N PRO A 55 26.12 20.10 13.59
CA PRO A 55 25.29 18.94 13.32
C PRO A 55 25.34 18.56 11.83
N ARG A 56 25.21 17.26 11.54
CA ARG A 56 25.45 16.68 10.20
C ARG A 56 24.34 15.72 9.78
N LEU A 57 24.07 15.68 8.48
CA LEU A 57 23.14 14.72 7.86
C LEU A 57 23.86 13.92 6.76
N PRO A 58 24.07 12.60 6.91
CA PRO A 58 24.72 11.79 5.88
C PRO A 58 23.81 11.61 4.66
N PHE A 59 24.37 11.33 3.48
CA PHE A 59 23.57 10.91 2.33
C PHE A 59 23.11 9.45 2.44
N GLU A 60 23.87 8.64 3.18
CA GLU A 60 23.50 7.27 3.51
C GLU A 60 22.66 7.22 4.79
N GLY A 61 21.33 7.26 4.65
CA GLY A 61 20.41 7.39 5.79
C GLY A 61 20.52 6.32 6.86
N HIS A 62 20.89 5.09 6.49
CA HIS A 62 21.09 4.00 7.46
C HIS A 62 22.25 4.25 8.43
N LYS A 63 23.16 5.18 8.11
CA LYS A 63 24.25 5.61 9.01
C LYS A 63 23.75 6.67 10.01
N PHE A 64 22.60 7.31 9.79
CA PHE A 64 22.08 8.38 10.64
C PHE A 64 21.39 7.87 11.90
N LEU A 65 21.76 8.47 13.05
CA LEU A 65 21.10 8.22 14.34
C LEU A 65 20.49 9.49 14.96
N ARG A 66 21.22 10.61 14.95
CA ARG A 66 20.89 11.82 15.70
C ARG A 66 21.29 13.10 14.97
N PHE A 67 20.44 14.11 15.09
CA PHE A 67 20.76 15.50 14.73
C PHE A 67 20.51 16.39 15.96
N SER A 68 21.58 16.90 16.56
CA SER A 68 21.53 17.66 17.83
C SER A 68 22.69 18.63 17.96
N SER A 69 22.52 19.65 18.82
CA SER A 69 23.58 20.56 19.25
C SER A 69 23.16 21.21 20.57
N LYS A 70 24.13 21.81 21.27
CA LYS A 70 23.83 22.75 22.36
C LYS A 70 23.00 23.93 21.86
N VAL A 71 21.81 24.11 22.43
CA VAL A 71 20.86 25.18 22.11
C VAL A 71 20.86 26.31 23.14
N SER A 72 21.74 26.24 24.15
CA SER A 72 21.95 27.32 25.13
C SER A 72 23.44 27.60 25.39
N GLY A 73 23.73 28.80 25.89
CA GLY A 73 25.09 29.31 26.09
C GLY A 73 25.60 30.13 24.90
N SER A 74 26.84 30.62 24.99
CA SER A 74 27.44 31.53 24.00
C SER A 74 27.47 30.95 22.58
N ILE A 75 27.82 29.67 22.45
CA ILE A 75 27.88 28.95 21.16
C ILE A 75 26.53 28.96 20.42
N ALA A 76 25.41 28.86 21.15
CA ALA A 76 24.08 28.87 20.55
C ALA A 76 23.61 30.28 20.19
N ALA A 77 23.98 31.30 20.98
CA ALA A 77 23.61 32.69 20.76
C ALA A 77 24.25 33.28 19.49
N ASP A 78 25.49 32.88 19.19
CA ASP A 78 26.25 33.45 18.07
C ASP A 78 25.93 32.81 16.70
N THR A 79 25.34 31.61 16.69
CA THR A 79 25.18 30.80 15.47
C THR A 79 23.73 30.52 15.07
N ASN A 80 22.76 30.93 15.89
CA ASN A 80 21.34 30.65 15.68
C ASN A 80 21.02 29.14 15.50
N VAL A 81 21.83 28.25 16.11
CA VAL A 81 21.71 26.79 15.93
C VAL A 81 20.33 26.23 16.32
N GLY A 82 19.64 26.87 17.27
CA GLY A 82 18.29 26.49 17.67
C GLY A 82 17.28 26.50 16.49
N SER A 83 17.39 27.47 15.59
CA SER A 83 16.50 27.56 14.42
C SER A 83 16.75 26.44 13.41
N TYR A 84 18.02 26.03 13.23
CA TYR A 84 18.36 24.86 12.41
C TYR A 84 17.83 23.57 13.03
N ILE A 85 18.01 23.36 14.34
CA ILE A 85 17.46 22.20 15.04
C ILE A 85 15.93 22.13 14.85
N GLU A 86 15.22 23.23 15.10
CA GLU A 86 13.75 23.26 14.96
C GLU A 86 13.29 22.98 13.51
N THR A 87 13.91 23.64 12.54
CA THR A 87 13.50 23.54 11.14
C THR A 87 13.80 22.17 10.56
N VAL A 88 15.00 21.63 10.77
CA VAL A 88 15.38 20.29 10.31
C VAL A 88 14.51 19.23 10.99
N THR A 89 14.21 19.39 12.29
CA THR A 89 13.29 18.50 13.01
C THR A 89 11.90 18.50 12.39
N ARG A 90 11.33 19.67 12.09
CA ARG A 90 10.01 19.80 11.48
C ARG A 90 9.96 19.17 10.08
N ILE A 91 11.00 19.39 9.27
CA ILE A 91 11.12 18.74 7.96
C ILE A 91 11.22 17.23 8.15
N ALA A 92 12.07 16.74 9.06
CA ALA A 92 12.22 15.32 9.35
C ALA A 92 10.90 14.68 9.83
N GLN A 93 10.12 15.35 10.69
CA GLN A 93 8.80 14.91 11.14
C GLN A 93 7.81 14.80 9.98
N THR A 94 7.93 15.65 8.96
CA THR A 94 7.08 15.60 7.76
C THR A 94 7.37 14.34 6.92
N HIS A 95 8.64 13.93 6.85
CA HIS A 95 9.07 12.76 6.07
C HIS A 95 8.95 11.43 6.83
N PHE A 96 9.20 11.42 8.15
CA PHE A 96 9.33 10.19 8.94
C PHE A 96 8.33 10.08 10.11
N GLY A 97 7.53 11.12 10.36
CA GLY A 97 6.47 11.11 11.37
C GLY A 97 6.98 10.77 12.77
N SER A 98 6.31 9.80 13.40
CA SER A 98 6.60 9.36 14.76
C SER A 98 7.92 8.63 14.95
N ARG A 99 8.68 8.35 13.86
CA ARG A 99 10.06 7.87 13.96
C ARG A 99 11.02 8.96 14.44
N ILE A 100 10.67 10.23 14.28
CA ILE A 100 11.45 11.35 14.82
C ILE A 100 11.13 11.51 16.30
N ARG A 101 12.10 11.23 17.17
CA ARG A 101 12.00 11.38 18.62
C ARG A 101 12.79 12.61 19.06
N CYS A 102 12.08 13.72 19.26
CA CYS A 102 12.66 14.94 19.79
C CYS A 102 12.99 14.80 21.27
N TRP A 103 14.03 15.49 21.72
CA TRP A 103 14.41 15.54 23.14
C TRP A 103 15.12 16.87 23.44
N ASN A 104 15.09 17.27 24.70
CA ASN A 104 15.71 18.49 25.21
C ASN A 104 16.11 18.29 26.68
N GLU A 105 17.41 18.41 26.96
CA GLU A 105 17.94 18.16 28.31
C GLU A 105 17.41 19.17 29.34
N GLY A 106 17.03 20.38 28.90
CA GLY A 106 16.41 21.39 29.75
C GLY A 106 15.03 20.99 30.27
N GLY A 107 14.38 20.02 29.61
CA GLY A 107 13.12 19.38 30.03
C GLY A 107 13.32 18.01 30.71
N TYR A 108 14.56 17.62 31.03
CA TYR A 108 14.92 16.28 31.53
C TYR A 108 14.62 15.14 30.53
N GLU A 109 14.55 15.45 29.24
CA GLU A 109 14.41 14.46 28.16
C GLU A 109 15.76 14.28 27.47
N TYR A 110 16.25 13.04 27.41
CA TYR A 110 17.53 12.69 26.81
C TYR A 110 17.32 11.88 25.54
N GLY A 111 18.27 11.98 24.61
CA GLY A 111 18.21 11.20 23.39
C GLY A 111 18.32 9.69 23.63
N THR A 112 17.76 8.91 22.71
CA THR A 112 17.63 7.45 22.80
C THR A 112 18.97 6.72 22.68
N TYR A 113 19.85 7.19 21.80
CA TYR A 113 21.18 6.59 21.58
C TYR A 113 22.23 7.13 22.55
N LYS A 114 23.18 6.29 22.97
CA LYS A 114 24.32 6.73 23.77
C LYS A 114 25.28 7.55 22.90
N TRP A 115 25.99 8.51 23.51
CA TRP A 115 26.91 9.40 22.78
C TRP A 115 28.04 8.66 22.05
N ASN A 116 28.50 7.51 22.56
CA ASN A 116 29.49 6.69 21.86
C ASN A 116 28.97 6.14 20.53
N GLU A 117 27.72 5.66 20.48
CA GLU A 117 27.06 5.15 19.28
C GLU A 117 26.86 6.28 18.25
N VAL A 118 26.42 7.45 18.71
CA VAL A 118 26.27 8.64 17.86
C VAL A 118 27.61 9.08 17.28
N ASN A 119 28.68 9.11 18.09
CA ASN A 119 30.01 9.51 17.64
C ASN A 119 30.65 8.51 16.68
N GLU A 120 30.32 7.22 16.78
CA GLU A 120 30.74 6.19 15.84
C GLU A 120 30.00 6.32 14.50
N SER A 121 28.68 6.52 14.55
CA SER A 121 27.85 6.87 13.39
C SER A 121 28.40 8.10 12.66
N LEU A 122 28.68 9.20 13.36
CA LEU A 122 29.23 10.42 12.75
C LEU A 122 30.58 10.20 12.06
N ARG A 123 31.47 9.39 12.64
CA ARG A 123 32.78 9.05 12.04
C ARG A 123 32.63 8.26 10.74
N SER A 124 31.58 7.45 10.61
CA SER A 124 31.33 6.65 9.40
C SER A 124 30.97 7.47 8.16
N TYR A 125 30.66 8.77 8.32
CA TYR A 125 30.31 9.65 7.19
C TYR A 125 31.56 10.07 6.39
N GLU A 126 32.73 10.04 7.04
CA GLU A 126 34.00 10.55 6.50
C GLU A 126 34.87 9.47 5.87
N GLN A 127 34.47 8.20 5.94
CA GLN A 127 35.18 7.06 5.36
C GLN A 127 34.45 6.55 4.10
N PRO A 128 35.11 6.43 2.92
CA PRO A 128 34.54 5.74 1.77
C PRO A 128 34.47 4.23 2.05
N ASP A 129 33.37 3.57 1.70
CA ASP A 129 33.28 2.10 1.74
C ASP A 129 34.21 1.52 0.66
N ASP A 130 35.17 0.67 1.06
CA ASP A 130 36.10 -0.03 0.16
C ASP A 130 35.36 -0.95 -0.83
N VAL A 131 35.83 -0.95 -2.07
CA VAL A 131 35.37 -1.82 -3.16
C VAL A 131 35.80 -3.25 -2.88
N GLU A 132 34.85 -4.15 -2.52
CA GLU A 132 35.14 -5.59 -2.43
C GLU A 132 34.63 -6.38 -3.65
N THR A 133 35.60 -6.87 -4.41
CA THR A 133 35.48 -7.82 -5.52
C THR A 133 35.54 -9.27 -5.01
N LEU A 134 34.58 -10.10 -5.48
CA LEU A 134 34.63 -11.56 -5.76
C LEU A 134 35.26 -12.53 -4.71
N THR A 135 34.46 -13.49 -4.20
CA THR A 135 34.53 -14.93 -4.57
C THR A 135 33.62 -15.85 -3.71
N SER A 136 32.84 -16.67 -4.41
CA SER A 136 32.37 -18.05 -4.12
C SER A 136 31.76 -18.48 -2.76
N ILE A 137 30.67 -19.26 -2.90
CA ILE A 137 30.04 -20.27 -2.02
C ILE A 137 28.92 -19.81 -1.06
N GLY A 138 27.69 -20.20 -1.41
CA GLY A 138 26.63 -20.54 -0.43
C GLY A 138 25.35 -19.69 -0.45
N GLN A 139 24.54 -19.74 -1.51
CA GLN A 139 23.17 -19.21 -1.50
C GLN A 139 22.20 -20.11 -0.71
N PRO A 140 21.25 -19.49 0.02
CA PRO A 140 19.85 -19.85 -0.11
C PRO A 140 19.05 -18.68 -0.71
N LEU A 141 18.53 -18.96 -1.90
CA LEU A 141 17.49 -18.29 -2.70
C LEU A 141 16.64 -17.23 -1.96
N ILE A 142 16.99 -15.96 -2.13
CA ILE A 142 15.99 -14.88 -2.18
C ILE A 142 15.36 -14.99 -3.57
N ARG A 143 14.08 -15.38 -3.63
CA ARG A 143 13.29 -15.36 -4.87
C ARG A 143 13.14 -13.91 -5.33
N ASN A 144 14.07 -13.48 -6.18
CA ASN A 144 13.85 -12.36 -7.07
C ASN A 144 12.80 -12.77 -8.12
N ASP A 145 11.89 -11.85 -8.44
CA ASP A 145 10.89 -12.00 -9.50
C ASP A 145 11.59 -12.38 -10.82
N PRO A 146 11.34 -13.57 -11.41
CA PRO A 146 12.16 -14.11 -12.50
C PRO A 146 12.02 -13.39 -13.85
N ILE A 147 11.24 -12.31 -13.95
CA ILE A 147 10.82 -11.78 -15.26
C ILE A 147 11.37 -10.38 -15.55
N GLN A 148 11.98 -9.70 -14.58
CA GLN A 148 12.63 -8.41 -14.85
C GLN A 148 14.00 -8.56 -15.56
N GLU A 149 14.55 -9.78 -15.63
CA GLU A 149 15.85 -10.09 -16.27
C GLU A 149 15.78 -10.45 -17.76
N MET A 150 14.59 -10.60 -18.36
CA MET A 150 14.46 -10.67 -19.81
C MET A 150 13.78 -9.37 -20.24
N GLY A 151 14.42 -8.55 -21.08
CA GLY A 151 13.87 -7.28 -21.62
C GLY A 151 12.61 -7.43 -22.50
N THR A 152 11.78 -8.43 -22.24
CA THR A 152 10.53 -8.75 -22.89
C THR A 152 9.40 -8.14 -22.07
N ALA A 153 8.71 -7.14 -22.64
CA ALA A 153 7.50 -6.60 -22.02
C ALA A 153 6.52 -7.74 -21.69
N LEU A 154 5.97 -7.75 -20.46
CA LEU A 154 5.04 -8.77 -19.96
C LEU A 154 3.74 -8.84 -20.76
N PHE A 155 3.34 -7.71 -21.34
CA PHE A 155 2.10 -7.56 -22.08
C PHE A 155 2.30 -6.67 -23.31
N GLU A 156 1.30 -6.69 -24.19
CA GLU A 156 1.16 -5.79 -25.33
C GLU A 156 -0.26 -5.22 -25.38
N LEU A 157 -0.39 -4.05 -25.99
CA LEU A 157 -1.69 -3.47 -26.33
C LEU A 157 -2.20 -4.09 -27.63
N LYS A 158 -3.41 -4.65 -27.60
CA LYS A 158 -4.09 -5.19 -28.78
C LYS A 158 -5.51 -4.65 -28.90
N HIS A 159 -6.02 -4.67 -30.13
CA HIS A 159 -7.45 -4.50 -30.35
C HIS A 159 -8.17 -5.80 -29.95
N ILE A 160 -9.19 -5.68 -29.12
CA ILE A 160 -10.01 -6.76 -28.61
C ILE A 160 -11.40 -6.64 -29.25
N PRO A 161 -11.84 -7.64 -30.04
CA PRO A 161 -13.17 -7.61 -30.66
C PRO A 161 -14.28 -7.31 -29.64
N GLY A 162 -15.07 -6.27 -29.89
CA GLY A 162 -16.16 -5.84 -29.01
C GLY A 162 -15.76 -4.99 -27.80
N ASN A 163 -14.47 -4.98 -27.41
CA ASN A 163 -13.98 -4.29 -26.20
C ASN A 163 -12.95 -3.18 -26.50
N GLY A 164 -12.71 -2.84 -27.77
CA GLY A 164 -11.80 -1.77 -28.16
C GLY A 164 -10.33 -2.17 -27.99
N ARG A 165 -9.60 -1.54 -27.07
CA ARG A 165 -8.19 -1.88 -26.77
C ARG A 165 -8.11 -2.61 -25.45
N GLY A 166 -7.15 -3.52 -25.31
CA GLY A 166 -6.90 -4.28 -24.09
C GLY A 166 -5.44 -4.69 -23.97
N LEU A 167 -5.03 -5.09 -22.77
CA LEU A 167 -3.70 -5.62 -22.50
C LEU A 167 -3.73 -7.14 -22.65
N VAL A 168 -2.80 -7.70 -23.44
CA VAL A 168 -2.67 -9.14 -23.65
C VAL A 168 -1.30 -9.60 -23.17
N ALA A 169 -1.25 -10.66 -22.38
CA ALA A 169 0.00 -11.22 -21.89
C ALA A 169 0.86 -11.73 -23.05
N ARG A 170 2.15 -11.37 -23.08
CA ARG A 170 3.11 -11.85 -24.09
C ARG A 170 3.81 -13.13 -23.65
N VAL A 171 3.90 -13.32 -22.35
CA VAL A 171 4.51 -14.47 -21.69
C VAL A 171 3.54 -15.05 -20.67
N ASP A 172 3.82 -16.24 -20.17
CA ASP A 172 3.12 -16.75 -19.00
C ASP A 172 3.46 -15.88 -17.78
N ILE A 173 2.46 -15.29 -17.15
CA ILE A 173 2.57 -14.44 -15.96
C ILE A 173 2.14 -15.26 -14.75
N PRO A 174 3.05 -15.56 -13.81
CA PRO A 174 2.70 -16.25 -12.57
C PRO A 174 1.73 -15.46 -11.69
N LYS A 175 0.95 -16.18 -10.87
CA LYS A 175 0.15 -15.58 -9.80
C LYS A 175 1.06 -14.81 -8.81
N GLY A 176 0.64 -13.61 -8.44
CA GLY A 176 1.36 -12.70 -7.54
C GLY A 176 2.27 -11.70 -8.26
N THR A 177 2.55 -11.90 -9.55
CA THR A 177 3.44 -11.00 -10.30
C THR A 177 2.81 -9.61 -10.47
N ARG A 178 3.61 -8.57 -10.21
CA ARG A 178 3.28 -7.20 -10.56
C ARG A 178 3.40 -7.01 -12.07
N ILE A 179 2.27 -6.75 -12.72
CA ILE A 179 2.17 -6.59 -14.17
C ILE A 179 2.59 -5.17 -14.57
N ILE A 180 2.06 -4.17 -13.88
CA ILE A 180 2.33 -2.75 -14.14
C ILE A 180 2.22 -1.97 -12.84
N TYR A 181 2.96 -0.87 -12.77
CA TYR A 181 2.72 0.20 -11.83
C TYR A 181 2.81 1.53 -12.55
N GLU A 182 1.91 2.46 -12.25
CA GLU A 182 1.77 3.67 -13.05
C GLU A 182 1.29 4.84 -12.19
N LYS A 183 1.99 5.99 -12.31
CA LYS A 183 1.54 7.24 -11.71
C LYS A 183 0.39 7.81 -12.54
N PRO A 184 -0.60 8.48 -11.91
CA PRO A 184 -1.67 9.09 -12.67
C PRO A 184 -1.13 10.25 -13.52
N LEU A 185 -1.67 10.44 -14.73
CA LEU A 185 -1.48 11.66 -15.52
C LEU A 185 -1.89 12.90 -14.72
N PHE A 186 -3.02 12.77 -14.01
CA PHE A 186 -3.53 13.74 -13.06
C PHE A 186 -4.60 13.08 -12.18
N THR A 187 -4.91 13.74 -11.07
CA THR A 187 -5.99 13.35 -10.15
C THR A 187 -7.05 14.45 -10.06
N ALA A 188 -8.27 14.05 -9.70
CA ALA A 188 -9.36 14.96 -9.35
C ALA A 188 -10.10 14.43 -8.11
N GLY A 189 -10.43 15.34 -7.19
CA GLY A 189 -11.32 15.07 -6.06
C GLY A 189 -12.78 15.42 -6.38
N PRO A 190 -13.68 15.34 -5.38
CA PRO A 190 -15.07 15.74 -5.54
C PRO A 190 -15.19 17.23 -5.84
N MET A 191 -16.01 17.57 -6.82
CA MET A 191 -16.37 18.94 -7.17
C MET A 191 -17.72 18.97 -7.90
N PRO A 192 -18.37 20.14 -7.99
CA PRO A 192 -19.61 20.28 -8.76
C PRO A 192 -19.43 19.87 -10.22
N ALA A 193 -20.45 19.23 -10.80
CA ALA A 193 -20.40 18.74 -12.18
C ALA A 193 -20.19 19.87 -13.21
N SER A 194 -20.59 21.10 -12.88
CA SER A 194 -20.36 22.31 -13.69
C SER A 194 -18.89 22.74 -13.74
N GLU A 195 -18.10 22.41 -12.72
CA GLU A 195 -16.70 22.84 -12.59
C GLU A 195 -15.72 21.80 -13.14
N LEU A 196 -16.13 20.53 -13.15
CA LEU A 196 -15.27 19.41 -13.52
C LEU A 196 -14.65 19.56 -14.92
N GLU A 197 -15.43 19.98 -15.92
CA GLU A 197 -14.93 20.11 -17.29
C GLU A 197 -13.79 21.13 -17.39
N GLY A 198 -13.95 22.30 -16.77
CA GLY A 198 -12.94 23.37 -16.77
C GLY A 198 -11.69 22.99 -15.97
N PHE A 199 -11.87 22.30 -14.84
CA PHE A 199 -10.76 21.76 -14.06
C PHE A 199 -9.93 20.76 -14.88
N LEU A 200 -10.59 19.79 -15.52
CA LEU A 200 -9.95 18.78 -16.36
C LEU A 200 -9.25 19.42 -17.57
N ALA A 201 -9.89 20.38 -18.23
CA ALA A 201 -9.28 21.13 -19.34
C ALA A 201 -7.97 21.81 -18.92
N THR A 202 -7.95 22.39 -17.71
CA THR A 202 -6.76 23.05 -17.15
C THR A 202 -5.65 22.05 -16.85
N LYS A 203 -5.98 20.90 -16.23
CA LYS A 203 -5.02 19.81 -15.99
C LYS A 203 -4.44 19.29 -17.30
N LEU A 204 -5.29 19.01 -18.29
CA LEU A 204 -4.86 18.52 -19.61
C LEU A 204 -3.95 19.50 -20.33
N LYS A 205 -4.27 20.81 -20.29
CA LYS A 205 -3.43 21.85 -20.91
C LYS A 205 -2.01 21.87 -20.35
N GLY A 206 -1.84 21.51 -19.07
CA GLY A 206 -0.53 21.40 -18.41
C GLY A 206 0.27 20.15 -18.76
N LEU A 207 -0.32 19.16 -19.45
CA LEU A 207 0.37 17.92 -19.82
C LEU A 207 1.09 18.04 -21.18
N SER A 208 2.00 17.09 -21.43
CA SER A 208 2.60 16.91 -22.75
C SER A 208 1.53 16.63 -23.82
N LYS A 209 1.85 16.92 -25.09
CA LYS A 209 0.94 16.60 -26.22
C LYS A 209 0.66 15.11 -26.34
N GLU A 210 1.60 14.27 -25.95
CA GLU A 210 1.40 12.83 -25.97
C GLU A 210 0.41 12.38 -24.89
N SER A 211 0.58 12.85 -23.66
CA SER A 211 -0.35 12.57 -22.57
C SER A 211 -1.76 13.11 -22.84
N GLN A 212 -1.88 14.28 -23.50
CA GLN A 212 -3.16 14.81 -23.97
C GLN A 212 -3.82 13.85 -24.96
N ARG A 213 -3.09 13.36 -25.98
CA ARG A 213 -3.62 12.39 -26.95
C ARG A 213 -4.01 11.07 -26.29
N GLN A 214 -3.21 10.58 -25.35
CA GLN A 214 -3.51 9.37 -24.59
C GLN A 214 -4.84 9.51 -23.86
N PHE A 215 -5.03 10.58 -23.09
CA PHE A 215 -6.30 10.86 -22.41
C PHE A 215 -7.47 10.92 -23.39
N LEU A 216 -7.33 11.68 -24.48
CA LEU A 216 -8.39 11.87 -25.48
C LEU A 216 -8.71 10.59 -26.27
N SER A 217 -7.83 9.59 -26.24
CA SER A 217 -8.04 8.28 -26.86
C SER A 217 -8.77 7.27 -25.96
N LEU A 218 -9.00 7.61 -24.69
CA LEU A 218 -9.75 6.76 -23.75
C LEU A 218 -11.23 6.74 -24.11
N HIS A 219 -11.93 5.67 -23.72
CA HIS A 219 -13.35 5.52 -24.02
C HIS A 219 -14.19 6.59 -23.32
N ASN A 220 -15.23 7.11 -23.99
CA ASN A 220 -16.16 8.06 -23.40
C ASN A 220 -17.59 7.49 -23.49
N ASN A 221 -18.10 6.98 -22.36
CA ASN A 221 -19.47 6.49 -22.28
C ASN A 221 -20.51 7.62 -22.13
N PHE A 222 -20.07 8.85 -21.87
CA PHE A 222 -20.94 10.03 -21.71
C PHE A 222 -20.60 11.12 -22.75
N PRO A 223 -20.81 10.85 -24.05
CA PRO A 223 -20.56 11.83 -25.09
C PRO A 223 -21.52 13.02 -24.94
N GLY A 224 -21.06 14.23 -25.30
CA GLY A 224 -21.89 15.43 -25.21
C GLY A 224 -21.05 16.69 -25.06
N LYS A 225 -21.62 17.70 -24.39
CA LYS A 225 -21.00 19.04 -24.21
C LYS A 225 -19.72 19.02 -23.36
N ASN A 226 -19.58 18.05 -22.46
CA ASN A 226 -18.48 17.96 -21.49
C ASN A 226 -17.65 16.67 -21.73
N PRO A 227 -16.89 16.60 -22.83
CA PRO A 227 -16.17 15.38 -23.22
C PRO A 227 -15.10 14.94 -22.19
N PHE A 228 -14.39 15.88 -21.55
CA PHE A 228 -13.33 15.50 -20.59
C PHE A 228 -13.93 14.87 -19.34
N SER A 229 -15.03 15.43 -18.86
CA SER A 229 -15.80 14.88 -17.75
C SER A 229 -16.33 13.48 -18.08
N GLY A 230 -16.81 13.26 -19.31
CA GLY A 230 -17.29 11.95 -19.76
C GLY A 230 -16.19 10.91 -19.78
N ILE A 231 -15.03 11.23 -20.37
CA ILE A 231 -13.83 10.36 -20.36
C ILE A 231 -13.39 10.08 -18.91
N PHE A 232 -13.29 11.11 -18.07
CA PHE A 232 -12.87 10.95 -16.69
C PHE A 232 -13.82 10.03 -15.90
N LYS A 233 -15.14 10.27 -15.98
CA LYS A 233 -16.15 9.43 -15.32
C LYS A 233 -16.11 7.98 -15.78
N THR A 234 -15.75 7.73 -17.04
CA THR A 234 -15.70 6.39 -17.61
C THR A 234 -14.44 5.62 -17.18
N ASN A 235 -13.30 6.29 -16.99
CA ASN A 235 -12.00 5.60 -16.87
C ASN A 235 -11.27 5.81 -15.54
N ALA A 236 -11.62 6.84 -14.76
CA ALA A 236 -10.87 7.19 -13.57
C ALA A 236 -10.96 6.10 -12.49
N LEU A 237 -9.83 5.78 -11.87
CA LEU A 237 -9.75 4.83 -10.76
C LEU A 237 -9.55 5.58 -9.45
N HIS A 238 -10.28 5.18 -8.41
CA HIS A 238 -10.09 5.72 -7.07
C HIS A 238 -8.66 5.45 -6.58
N CYS A 239 -8.00 6.49 -6.06
CA CYS A 239 -6.66 6.42 -5.47
C CYS A 239 -6.75 5.78 -4.08
N GLY A 240 -7.13 4.51 -4.03
CA GLY A 240 -7.30 3.71 -2.82
C GLY A 240 -8.75 3.50 -2.40
N PHE A 241 -8.96 2.50 -1.54
CA PHE A 241 -10.28 2.18 -1.02
C PHE A 241 -10.83 3.32 -0.16
N GLY A 242 -12.05 3.77 -0.45
CA GLY A 242 -12.70 4.88 0.27
C GLY A 242 -12.16 6.27 -0.09
N SER A 243 -11.18 6.36 -1.00
CA SER A 243 -10.66 7.63 -1.47
C SER A 243 -11.70 8.35 -2.34
N LEU A 244 -11.88 9.63 -2.06
CA LEU A 244 -12.68 10.53 -2.88
C LEU A 244 -11.90 11.09 -4.08
N ILE A 245 -10.59 10.82 -4.13
CA ILE A 245 -9.71 11.23 -5.21
C ILE A 245 -9.62 10.08 -6.21
N SER A 246 -9.76 10.42 -7.50
CA SER A 246 -9.56 9.48 -8.60
C SER A 246 -8.50 9.97 -9.56
N GLY A 247 -7.78 9.02 -10.16
CA GLY A 247 -6.69 9.27 -11.11
C GLY A 247 -7.00 8.71 -12.49
N ILE A 248 -6.42 9.33 -13.52
CA ILE A 248 -6.37 8.79 -14.87
C ILE A 248 -4.96 8.26 -15.14
N TYR A 249 -4.87 7.07 -15.70
CA TYR A 249 -3.63 6.34 -15.91
C TYR A 249 -3.47 6.03 -17.40
N PRO A 250 -2.31 6.30 -18.02
CA PRO A 250 -2.12 6.12 -19.47
C PRO A 250 -2.43 4.70 -19.95
N THR A 251 -1.97 3.69 -19.20
CA THR A 251 -2.01 2.30 -19.60
C THR A 251 -3.05 1.52 -18.81
N ILE A 252 -3.14 1.73 -17.50
CA ILE A 252 -4.07 0.99 -16.63
C ILE A 252 -5.54 1.22 -17.02
N CYS A 253 -5.90 2.42 -17.50
CA CYS A 253 -7.25 2.71 -17.98
C CYS A 253 -7.65 1.95 -19.26
N LEU A 254 -6.72 1.24 -19.92
CA LEU A 254 -6.99 0.40 -21.09
C LEU A 254 -7.26 -1.07 -20.72
N ILE A 255 -7.17 -1.45 -19.45
CA ILE A 255 -7.41 -2.82 -18.99
C ILE A 255 -8.92 -3.07 -18.93
N ASN A 256 -9.41 -4.05 -19.69
CA ASN A 256 -10.84 -4.35 -19.77
C ASN A 256 -11.40 -5.03 -18.52
N HIS A 257 -12.73 -5.02 -18.44
CA HIS A 257 -13.48 -5.63 -17.35
C HIS A 257 -13.66 -7.15 -17.53
N SER A 258 -13.58 -7.88 -16.41
CA SER A 258 -14.20 -9.20 -16.27
C SER A 258 -14.86 -9.32 -14.89
N CYS A 259 -16.02 -9.99 -14.80
CA CYS A 259 -16.63 -10.36 -13.52
C CYS A 259 -15.86 -11.50 -12.82
N MET A 260 -14.95 -12.16 -13.55
CA MET A 260 -14.01 -13.19 -13.11
C MET A 260 -12.60 -12.75 -13.54
N PRO A 261 -12.05 -11.68 -12.92
CA PRO A 261 -10.80 -11.07 -13.38
C PRO A 261 -9.58 -11.92 -13.05
N ASN A 262 -8.52 -11.79 -13.85
CA ASN A 262 -7.24 -12.45 -13.59
C ASN A 262 -6.19 -11.51 -12.96
N ALA A 263 -6.50 -10.21 -12.86
CA ALA A 263 -5.67 -9.22 -12.19
C ALA A 263 -6.47 -8.34 -11.21
N HIS A 264 -5.75 -7.75 -10.25
CA HIS A 264 -6.30 -6.84 -9.25
C HIS A 264 -5.56 -5.50 -9.28
N LYS A 265 -6.32 -4.42 -9.15
CA LYS A 265 -5.79 -3.06 -9.02
C LYS A 265 -5.65 -2.66 -7.55
N SER A 266 -4.51 -2.09 -7.18
CA SER A 266 -4.26 -1.57 -5.84
C SER A 266 -3.48 -0.26 -5.87
N TRP A 267 -3.94 0.71 -5.08
CA TRP A 267 -3.27 1.99 -4.91
C TRP A 267 -2.22 1.92 -3.81
N ASN A 268 -0.96 2.23 -4.15
CA ASN A 268 0.09 2.43 -3.17
C ASN A 268 0.15 3.92 -2.82
N SER A 269 -0.35 4.26 -1.63
CA SER A 269 -0.44 5.65 -1.15
C SER A 269 0.89 6.26 -0.74
N VAL A 270 1.91 5.45 -0.44
CA VAL A 270 3.25 5.94 -0.08
C VAL A 270 3.97 6.43 -1.34
N GLU A 271 3.88 5.66 -2.42
CA GLU A 271 4.56 5.94 -3.68
C GLU A 271 3.70 6.77 -4.67
N GLY A 272 2.41 6.91 -4.40
CA GLY A 272 1.48 7.73 -5.17
C GLY A 272 1.18 7.18 -6.58
N HIS A 273 0.99 5.87 -6.68
CA HIS A 273 0.77 5.17 -7.95
C HIS A 273 -0.18 3.97 -7.82
N GLU A 274 -0.80 3.61 -8.93
CA GLU A 274 -1.65 2.41 -9.03
C GLU A 274 -0.79 1.23 -9.48
N THR A 275 -1.11 0.04 -8.98
CA THR A 275 -0.44 -1.21 -9.30
C THR A 275 -1.46 -2.23 -9.80
N ILE A 276 -1.06 -3.08 -10.75
CA ILE A 276 -1.86 -4.23 -11.18
C ILE A 276 -1.06 -5.49 -10.89
N HIS A 277 -1.65 -6.42 -10.14
CA HIS A 277 -1.05 -7.71 -9.81
C HIS A 277 -1.89 -8.86 -10.37
N ALA A 278 -1.23 -9.87 -10.90
CA ALA A 278 -1.88 -11.10 -11.34
C ALA A 278 -2.42 -11.86 -10.11
N VAL A 279 -3.73 -12.06 -10.02
CA VAL A 279 -4.34 -12.85 -8.93
C VAL A 279 -4.48 -14.34 -9.29
N ARG A 280 -4.23 -14.66 -10.56
CA ARG A 280 -4.15 -16.01 -11.13
C ARG A 280 -2.98 -16.08 -12.09
N SER A 281 -2.53 -17.29 -12.42
CA SER A 281 -1.58 -17.46 -13.52
C SER A 281 -2.26 -17.09 -14.85
N ILE A 282 -1.62 -16.24 -15.65
CA ILE A 282 -2.13 -15.76 -16.94
C ILE A 282 -1.25 -16.35 -18.03
N LYS A 283 -1.82 -17.07 -19.00
CA LYS A 283 -1.06 -17.66 -20.11
C LYS A 283 -0.74 -16.60 -21.17
N SER A 284 0.36 -16.79 -21.90
CA SER A 284 0.63 -16.00 -23.10
C SER A 284 -0.57 -16.01 -24.05
N GLY A 285 -0.89 -14.84 -24.62
CA GLY A 285 -2.05 -14.62 -25.48
C GLY A 285 -3.37 -14.36 -24.75
N VAL A 286 -3.43 -14.51 -23.42
CA VAL A 286 -4.63 -14.23 -22.63
C VAL A 286 -4.72 -12.74 -22.28
N GLU A 287 -5.92 -12.17 -22.37
CA GLU A 287 -6.21 -10.80 -21.98
C GLU A 287 -6.10 -10.62 -20.46
N ILE A 288 -5.45 -9.54 -20.03
CA ILE A 288 -5.36 -9.10 -18.64
C ILE A 288 -6.61 -8.27 -18.34
N THR A 289 -7.36 -8.65 -17.31
CA THR A 289 -8.65 -8.03 -16.96
C THR A 289 -8.75 -7.76 -15.46
N ILE A 290 -9.48 -6.69 -15.11
CA ILE A 290 -9.76 -6.29 -13.72
C ILE A 290 -11.28 -6.19 -13.49
N SER A 291 -11.71 -6.18 -12.22
CA SER A 291 -13.08 -5.79 -11.90
C SER A 291 -13.23 -4.27 -11.85
N TYR A 292 -14.29 -3.74 -12.47
CA TYR A 292 -14.58 -2.30 -12.46
C TYR A 292 -15.38 -1.88 -11.22
N PHE A 293 -16.17 -2.79 -10.65
CA PHE A 293 -17.06 -2.51 -9.53
C PHE A 293 -17.03 -3.67 -8.52
N ARG A 294 -17.83 -3.56 -7.44
CA ARG A 294 -17.78 -4.44 -6.25
C ARG A 294 -18.53 -5.77 -6.40
N GLY A 295 -18.98 -6.13 -7.60
CA GLY A 295 -19.77 -7.35 -7.84
C GLY A 295 -21.28 -7.11 -7.72
N GLY A 296 -22.05 -8.18 -7.51
CA GLY A 296 -23.52 -8.16 -7.57
C GLY A 296 -24.07 -9.37 -8.32
N THR A 297 -25.39 -9.51 -8.39
CA THR A 297 -26.06 -10.49 -9.26
C THR A 297 -25.86 -10.14 -10.73
N SER A 298 -26.02 -11.09 -11.62
CA SER A 298 -25.84 -10.93 -13.06
C SER A 298 -26.62 -9.72 -13.60
N SER A 299 -27.87 -9.53 -13.17
CA SER A 299 -28.71 -8.39 -13.53
C SER A 299 -28.13 -7.06 -13.06
N GLU A 300 -27.70 -6.95 -11.80
CA GLU A 300 -27.08 -5.74 -11.24
C GLU A 300 -25.78 -5.40 -11.97
N ARG A 301 -24.92 -6.40 -12.20
CA ARG A 301 -23.64 -6.24 -12.91
C ARG A 301 -23.86 -5.74 -14.34
N GLN A 302 -24.80 -6.34 -15.07
CA GLN A 302 -25.12 -5.94 -16.45
C GLN A 302 -25.72 -4.54 -16.51
N ALA A 303 -26.61 -4.20 -15.58
CA ALA A 303 -27.22 -2.87 -15.51
C ALA A 303 -26.15 -1.80 -15.24
N GLU A 304 -25.29 -2.01 -14.23
CA GLU A 304 -24.24 -1.06 -13.88
C GLU A 304 -23.21 -0.89 -15.01
N LEU A 305 -22.80 -2.00 -15.65
CA LEU A 305 -21.87 -1.94 -16.78
C LEU A 305 -22.46 -1.20 -17.98
N LYS A 306 -23.73 -1.43 -18.29
CA LYS A 306 -24.42 -0.73 -19.37
C LYS A 306 -24.57 0.75 -19.08
N GLU A 307 -24.94 1.12 -17.85
CA GLU A 307 -25.12 2.51 -17.44
C GLU A 307 -23.78 3.27 -17.41
N LYS A 308 -22.75 2.71 -16.78
CA LYS A 308 -21.50 3.44 -16.49
C LYS A 308 -20.45 3.31 -17.58
N PHE A 309 -20.47 2.21 -18.34
CA PHE A 309 -19.42 1.88 -19.31
C PHE A 309 -19.96 1.55 -20.71
N GLY A 310 -21.27 1.47 -20.90
CA GLY A 310 -21.89 1.37 -22.23
C GLY A 310 -21.82 0.00 -22.89
N PHE A 311 -21.50 -1.08 -22.14
CA PHE A 311 -21.39 -2.42 -22.71
C PHE A 311 -22.13 -3.49 -21.89
N SER A 312 -22.46 -4.60 -22.54
CA SER A 312 -22.97 -5.81 -21.89
C SER A 312 -21.84 -6.82 -21.74
N CYS A 313 -21.62 -7.31 -20.53
CA CYS A 313 -20.49 -8.20 -20.24
C CYS A 313 -20.72 -9.61 -20.77
N THR A 314 -19.74 -10.14 -21.49
CA THR A 314 -19.73 -11.49 -22.06
C THR A 314 -18.63 -12.37 -21.46
N CYS A 315 -18.13 -12.02 -20.27
CA CYS A 315 -17.14 -12.86 -19.59
C CYS A 315 -17.74 -14.20 -19.14
N SER A 316 -16.87 -15.15 -18.78
CA SER A 316 -17.24 -16.50 -18.35
C SER A 316 -18.27 -16.54 -17.22
N GLY A 317 -18.26 -15.55 -16.31
CA GLY A 317 -19.25 -15.45 -15.23
C GLY A 317 -20.62 -14.89 -15.64
N CYS A 318 -20.72 -14.24 -16.80
CA CYS A 318 -21.97 -13.70 -17.34
C CYS A 318 -22.58 -14.57 -18.44
N THR A 319 -21.78 -15.44 -19.07
CA THR A 319 -22.21 -16.37 -20.13
C THR A 319 -22.49 -17.78 -19.61
N LEU A 320 -22.66 -17.94 -18.30
CA LEU A 320 -23.08 -19.20 -17.69
C LEU A 320 -24.47 -19.63 -18.19
N SER A 321 -24.76 -20.93 -18.11
CA SER A 321 -26.12 -21.43 -18.34
C SER A 321 -27.11 -20.78 -17.34
N PRO A 322 -28.41 -20.65 -17.67
CA PRO A 322 -29.37 -20.02 -16.75
C PRO A 322 -29.37 -20.62 -15.34
N TYR A 323 -29.23 -21.95 -15.22
CA TYR A 323 -29.15 -22.63 -13.93
C TYR A 323 -27.88 -22.25 -13.16
N SER A 324 -26.72 -22.30 -13.81
CA SER A 324 -25.44 -21.95 -13.19
C SER A 324 -25.35 -20.45 -12.85
N LEU A 325 -25.96 -19.60 -13.65
CA LEU A 325 -26.04 -18.15 -13.43
C LEU A 325 -26.90 -17.84 -12.19
N GLN A 326 -28.06 -18.50 -12.05
CA GLN A 326 -28.90 -18.36 -10.85
C GLN A 326 -28.16 -18.83 -9.58
N ALA A 327 -27.40 -19.93 -9.66
CA ALA A 327 -26.58 -20.40 -8.55
C ALA A 327 -25.49 -19.38 -8.17
N SER A 328 -24.81 -18.79 -9.16
CA SER A 328 -23.85 -17.70 -8.95
C SER A 328 -24.51 -16.49 -8.29
N ASP A 329 -25.69 -16.08 -8.75
CA ASP A 329 -26.42 -14.95 -8.18
C ASP A 329 -26.85 -15.17 -6.73
N ASN A 330 -27.25 -16.40 -6.39
CA ASN A 330 -27.54 -16.79 -5.01
C ASN A 330 -26.28 -16.69 -4.13
N ARG A 331 -25.14 -17.19 -4.61
CA ARG A 331 -23.86 -17.10 -3.87
C ARG A 331 -23.42 -15.65 -3.69
N ARG A 332 -23.46 -14.83 -4.75
CA ARG A 332 -23.07 -13.42 -4.69
C ARG A 332 -23.98 -12.60 -3.77
N THR A 333 -25.27 -12.93 -3.70
CA THR A 333 -26.20 -12.34 -2.72
C THR A 333 -25.80 -12.72 -1.30
N ARG A 334 -25.48 -14.00 -1.06
CA ARG A 334 -25.03 -14.47 0.26
C ARG A 334 -23.68 -13.85 0.67
N ILE A 335 -22.73 -13.75 -0.26
CA ILE A 335 -21.44 -13.06 -0.06
C ILE A 335 -21.67 -11.62 0.40
N ARG A 336 -22.56 -10.87 -0.27
CA ARG A 336 -22.88 -9.48 0.11
C ARG A 336 -23.47 -9.39 1.52
N ASN A 337 -24.39 -10.29 1.86
CA ASN A 337 -25.03 -10.32 3.18
C ASN A 337 -24.01 -10.64 4.29
N LEU A 338 -23.12 -11.60 4.03
CA LEU A 338 -22.03 -11.95 4.96
C LEU A 338 -21.00 -10.82 5.08
N ASP A 339 -20.57 -10.19 3.98
CA ASP A 339 -19.62 -9.05 4.03
C ASP A 339 -20.18 -7.90 4.87
N LYS A 340 -21.48 -7.63 4.76
CA LYS A 340 -22.17 -6.65 5.60
C LYS A 340 -22.22 -7.08 7.06
N ALA A 341 -22.55 -8.34 7.35
CA ALA A 341 -22.66 -8.85 8.72
C ALA A 341 -21.29 -8.96 9.43
N VAL A 342 -20.22 -9.24 8.68
CA VAL A 342 -18.84 -9.27 9.18
C VAL A 342 -18.32 -7.86 9.45
N GLY A 343 -18.65 -6.90 8.57
CA GLY A 343 -18.26 -5.49 8.75
C GLY A 343 -19.07 -4.72 9.80
N ASP A 344 -20.06 -5.33 10.45
CA ASP A 344 -20.88 -4.70 11.48
C ASP A 344 -20.16 -4.69 12.84
N GLY A 345 -19.69 -3.51 13.26
CA GLY A 345 -18.99 -3.31 14.52
C GLY A 345 -19.82 -3.65 15.77
N VAL A 346 -21.15 -3.44 15.73
CA VAL A 346 -22.04 -3.80 16.84
C VAL A 346 -22.14 -5.31 16.96
N ARG A 347 -22.21 -6.00 15.82
CA ARG A 347 -22.23 -7.46 15.80
C ARG A 347 -20.89 -8.05 16.22
N MET A 348 -19.78 -7.50 15.73
CA MET A 348 -18.43 -7.86 16.19
C MET A 348 -18.33 -7.78 17.72
N MET A 349 -18.85 -6.71 18.34
CA MET A 349 -18.81 -6.54 19.80
C MET A 349 -19.70 -7.54 20.55
N ASN A 350 -20.94 -7.74 20.10
CA ASN A 350 -21.95 -8.49 20.85
C ASN A 350 -21.99 -10.00 20.53
N ASN A 351 -21.62 -10.39 19.31
CA ASN A 351 -21.72 -11.76 18.81
C ASN A 351 -20.43 -12.21 18.09
N PRO A 352 -19.25 -12.05 18.71
CA PRO A 352 -17.97 -12.23 18.01
C PRO A 352 -17.76 -13.65 17.47
N ARG A 353 -18.30 -14.68 18.14
CA ARG A 353 -18.21 -16.08 17.65
C ARG A 353 -18.98 -16.27 16.35
N GLU A 354 -20.18 -15.71 16.25
CA GLU A 354 -21.00 -15.79 15.04
C GLU A 354 -20.40 -14.92 13.91
N SER A 355 -19.79 -13.78 14.24
CA SER A 355 -19.01 -13.00 13.27
C SER A 355 -17.83 -13.79 12.70
N LEU A 356 -17.15 -14.59 13.53
CA LEU A 356 -16.04 -15.41 13.09
C LEU A 356 -16.51 -16.58 12.19
N LYS A 357 -17.63 -17.23 12.53
CA LYS A 357 -18.28 -18.25 11.68
C LYS A 357 -18.72 -17.69 10.32
N ASP A 358 -19.18 -16.45 10.28
CA ASP A 358 -19.52 -15.77 9.03
C ASP A 358 -18.29 -15.45 8.19
N CYS A 359 -17.16 -15.09 8.81
CA CYS A 359 -15.89 -14.94 8.10
C CYS A 359 -15.50 -16.25 7.41
N TYR A 360 -15.61 -17.39 8.12
CA TYR A 360 -15.34 -18.71 7.54
C TYR A 360 -16.26 -19.00 6.35
N SER A 361 -17.57 -18.83 6.52
CA SER A 361 -18.57 -19.04 5.47
C SER A 361 -18.34 -18.13 4.27
N LEU A 362 -17.94 -16.89 4.50
CA LEU A 362 -17.64 -15.91 3.47
C LEU A 362 -16.42 -16.34 2.65
N ILE A 363 -15.33 -16.77 3.29
CA ILE A 363 -14.12 -17.25 2.61
C ILE A 363 -14.43 -18.46 1.72
N GLN A 364 -15.22 -19.42 2.22
CA GLN A 364 -15.63 -20.58 1.42
C GLN A 364 -16.44 -20.18 0.19
N LEU A 365 -17.40 -19.27 0.34
CA LEU A 365 -18.20 -18.78 -0.79
C LEU A 365 -17.39 -17.96 -1.79
N LEU A 366 -16.40 -17.18 -1.32
CA LEU A 366 -15.50 -16.45 -2.19
C LEU A 366 -14.68 -17.40 -3.07
N GLU A 367 -14.19 -18.50 -2.50
CA GLU A 367 -13.46 -19.52 -3.26
C GLU A 367 -14.37 -20.22 -4.27
N GLU A 368 -15.57 -20.65 -3.84
CA GLU A 368 -16.53 -21.34 -4.72
C GLU A 368 -17.00 -20.46 -5.88
N GLU A 369 -17.27 -19.18 -5.62
CA GLU A 369 -17.81 -18.27 -6.64
C GLU A 369 -16.74 -17.72 -7.58
N PHE A 370 -15.55 -17.42 -7.06
CA PHE A 370 -14.53 -16.70 -7.80
C PHE A 370 -13.35 -17.56 -8.22
N ASP A 371 -13.25 -18.82 -7.77
CA ASP A 371 -12.20 -19.77 -8.17
C ASP A 371 -10.80 -19.12 -8.09
N GLY A 372 -10.51 -18.57 -6.90
CA GLY A 372 -9.27 -17.87 -6.64
C GLY A 372 -9.06 -16.56 -7.40
N CYS A 373 -10.10 -15.84 -7.84
CA CYS A 373 -9.99 -14.44 -8.32
C CYS A 373 -10.24 -13.39 -7.20
N ALA A 374 -10.70 -13.81 -6.02
CA ALA A 374 -11.18 -12.92 -4.95
C ALA A 374 -10.14 -12.68 -3.83
N GLN A 375 -8.84 -12.68 -4.14
CA GLN A 375 -7.78 -12.57 -3.12
C GLN A 375 -7.89 -11.29 -2.28
N ALA A 376 -8.22 -10.15 -2.88
CA ALA A 376 -8.36 -8.91 -2.13
C ALA A 376 -9.53 -8.95 -1.13
N LEU A 377 -10.65 -9.58 -1.49
CA LEU A 377 -11.78 -9.78 -0.57
C LEU A 377 -11.42 -10.79 0.52
N THR A 378 -10.75 -11.88 0.15
CA THR A 378 -10.26 -12.89 1.09
C THR A 378 -9.29 -12.29 2.11
N ALA A 379 -8.36 -11.45 1.65
CA ALA A 379 -7.42 -10.72 2.50
C ALA A 379 -8.13 -9.78 3.48
N ARG A 380 -9.16 -9.07 3.00
CA ARG A 380 -10.01 -8.22 3.85
C ARG A 380 -10.75 -9.06 4.89
N THR A 381 -11.39 -10.17 4.52
CA THR A 381 -12.12 -11.03 5.46
C THR A 381 -11.20 -11.63 6.52
N TYR A 382 -9.96 -12.01 6.18
CA TYR A 382 -8.98 -12.41 7.19
C TYR A 382 -8.60 -11.25 8.13
N TYR A 383 -8.50 -10.02 7.61
CA TYR A 383 -8.27 -8.85 8.45
C TYR A 383 -9.46 -8.54 9.36
N ASP A 384 -10.70 -8.72 8.89
CA ASP A 384 -11.91 -8.58 9.72
C ASP A 384 -11.92 -9.66 10.84
N ALA A 385 -11.56 -10.91 10.52
CA ALA A 385 -11.40 -11.99 11.50
C ALA A 385 -10.29 -11.69 12.54
N PHE A 386 -9.18 -11.09 12.10
CA PHE A 386 -8.14 -10.57 12.99
C PHE A 386 -8.72 -9.50 13.94
N GLN A 387 -9.49 -8.54 13.43
CA GLN A 387 -10.09 -7.48 14.24
C GLN A 387 -11.06 -8.06 15.27
N ILE A 388 -11.92 -9.00 14.87
CA ILE A 388 -12.83 -9.72 15.79
C ILE A 388 -12.04 -10.39 16.93
N CYS A 389 -10.90 -11.01 16.64
CA CYS A 389 -10.09 -11.67 17.68
C CYS A 389 -9.39 -10.66 18.61
N ILE A 390 -8.75 -9.64 18.05
CA ILE A 390 -7.85 -8.75 18.80
C ILE A 390 -8.60 -7.80 19.75
N VAL A 391 -9.83 -7.40 19.41
CA VAL A 391 -10.69 -6.58 20.28
C VAL A 391 -11.20 -7.33 21.50
N HIS A 392 -11.13 -8.67 21.48
CA HIS A 392 -11.51 -9.58 22.56
C HIS A 392 -10.31 -10.27 23.26
N GLY A 393 -9.08 -9.83 22.93
CA GLY A 393 -7.83 -10.30 23.55
C GLY A 393 -7.25 -11.61 22.99
N ASP A 394 -7.79 -12.16 21.89
CA ASP A 394 -7.33 -13.46 21.34
C ASP A 394 -6.12 -13.28 20.40
N GLN A 395 -4.94 -13.05 20.97
CA GLN A 395 -3.72 -12.84 20.17
C GLN A 395 -3.29 -14.08 19.38
N ALA A 396 -3.56 -15.29 19.90
CA ALA A 396 -3.21 -16.54 19.23
C ALA A 396 -3.89 -16.64 17.86
N ARG A 397 -5.23 -16.53 17.82
CA ARG A 397 -5.99 -16.54 16.55
C ARG A 397 -5.71 -15.30 15.72
N ALA A 398 -5.63 -14.13 16.35
CA ALA A 398 -5.35 -12.89 15.65
C ALA A 398 -4.05 -12.99 14.83
N SER A 399 -2.96 -13.50 15.42
CA SER A 399 -1.69 -13.63 14.70
C SER A 399 -1.79 -14.52 13.43
N VAL A 400 -2.57 -15.60 13.49
CA VAL A 400 -2.82 -16.49 12.34
C VAL A 400 -3.65 -15.79 11.27
N PHE A 401 -4.71 -15.06 11.66
CA PHE A 401 -5.53 -14.30 10.73
C PHE A 401 -4.74 -13.16 10.07
N ALA A 402 -3.90 -12.45 10.84
CA ALA A 402 -3.00 -11.44 10.29
C ALA A 402 -2.02 -12.05 9.27
N GLU A 403 -1.50 -13.26 9.54
CA GLU A 403 -0.62 -13.97 8.61
C GLU A 403 -1.33 -14.34 7.31
N ARG A 404 -2.57 -14.86 7.40
CA ARG A 404 -3.38 -15.19 6.22
C ARG A 404 -3.75 -13.95 5.42
N ALA A 405 -4.12 -12.86 6.09
CA ALA A 405 -4.36 -11.57 5.46
C ALA A 405 -3.09 -11.07 4.73
N TYR A 406 -1.93 -11.10 5.39
CA TYR A 406 -0.66 -10.72 4.81
C TYR A 406 -0.33 -11.53 3.55
N LYS A 407 -0.36 -12.88 3.63
CA LYS A 407 -0.09 -13.75 2.48
C LYS A 407 -1.04 -13.48 1.30
N ALA A 408 -2.32 -13.23 1.57
CA ALA A 408 -3.29 -12.89 0.53
C ALA A 408 -3.02 -11.50 -0.08
N ARG A 409 -2.65 -10.49 0.73
CA ARG A 409 -2.30 -9.15 0.24
C ARG A 409 -1.02 -9.12 -0.58
N VAL A 410 -0.01 -9.91 -0.23
CA VAL A 410 1.22 -10.03 -1.04
C VAL A 410 0.89 -10.39 -2.49
N ILE A 411 -0.07 -11.30 -2.70
CA ILE A 411 -0.50 -11.72 -4.03
C ILE A 411 -1.19 -10.59 -4.83
N CYS A 412 -2.07 -9.81 -4.20
CA CYS A 412 -2.89 -8.83 -4.94
C CYS A 412 -2.40 -7.37 -4.84
N GLU A 413 -1.48 -7.06 -3.93
CA GLU A 413 -0.99 -5.70 -3.66
C GLU A 413 0.54 -5.59 -3.62
N GLY A 414 1.27 -6.70 -3.51
CA GLY A 414 2.73 -6.71 -3.34
C GLY A 414 3.20 -6.41 -1.91
N GLU A 415 4.50 -6.62 -1.66
CA GLU A 415 5.16 -6.46 -0.33
C GLU A 415 5.31 -5.00 0.12
N ASP A 416 5.38 -4.07 -0.83
CA ASP A 416 5.53 -2.63 -0.63
C ASP A 416 4.19 -1.91 -0.39
N SER A 417 3.05 -2.58 -0.57
CA SER A 417 1.75 -1.99 -0.25
C SER A 417 1.69 -1.63 1.24
N PRO A 418 1.24 -0.41 1.59
CA PRO A 418 1.08 0.01 3.00
C PRO A 418 0.17 -0.94 3.80
N ASN A 419 -0.87 -1.49 3.17
CA ASN A 419 -1.76 -2.45 3.83
C ASN A 419 -1.08 -3.80 4.05
N THR A 420 -0.26 -4.26 3.10
CA THR A 420 0.55 -5.48 3.24
C THR A 420 1.55 -5.34 4.38
N GLN A 421 2.27 -4.21 4.45
CA GLN A 421 3.23 -3.94 5.52
C GLN A 421 2.55 -3.85 6.89
N ARG A 422 1.36 -3.23 6.96
CA ARG A 422 0.54 -3.20 8.19
C ARG A 422 0.10 -4.60 8.61
N ALA A 423 -0.37 -5.44 7.68
CA ALA A 423 -0.71 -6.82 8.02
C ALA A 423 0.51 -7.59 8.54
N LYS A 424 1.67 -7.41 7.89
CA LYS A 424 2.95 -8.02 8.28
C LYS A 424 3.38 -7.66 9.70
N SER A 425 3.25 -6.39 10.10
CA SER A 425 3.61 -5.97 11.46
C SER A 425 2.71 -6.60 12.53
N LEU A 426 1.42 -6.77 12.22
CA LEU A 426 0.42 -7.38 13.11
C LEU A 426 0.57 -8.90 13.25
N VAL A 427 1.27 -9.59 12.33
CA VAL A 427 1.61 -11.02 12.49
C VAL A 427 2.49 -11.23 13.73
N LEU A 428 3.46 -10.33 13.94
CA LEU A 428 4.45 -10.44 15.02
C LEU A 428 3.95 -9.81 16.31
N LYS A 429 3.26 -8.67 16.22
CA LYS A 429 2.80 -7.87 17.35
C LYS A 429 1.33 -7.45 17.14
N PRO A 430 0.38 -8.38 17.26
CA PRO A 430 -1.04 -8.09 17.06
C PRO A 430 -1.57 -7.02 18.05
N GLU A 431 -0.96 -6.89 19.23
CA GLU A 431 -1.25 -5.89 20.26
C GLU A 431 -0.97 -4.44 19.82
N LEU A 432 -0.23 -4.22 18.72
CA LEU A 432 -0.05 -2.88 18.14
C LEU A 432 -1.32 -2.35 17.45
N HIS A 433 -2.36 -3.17 17.32
CA HIS A 433 -3.63 -2.71 16.77
C HIS A 433 -4.34 -1.76 17.74
N ASN A 434 -4.80 -0.61 17.23
CA ASN A 434 -5.41 0.46 18.04
C ASN A 434 -6.58 0.02 18.94
N ASN A 435 -7.28 -1.06 18.58
CA ASN A 435 -8.42 -1.58 19.32
C ASN A 435 -8.09 -2.86 20.11
N PHE A 436 -6.82 -3.13 20.42
CA PHE A 436 -6.43 -4.29 21.23
C PHE A 436 -7.14 -4.27 22.59
N GLU A 437 -7.83 -5.37 22.92
CA GLU A 437 -8.64 -5.53 24.15
C GLU A 437 -9.71 -4.43 24.36
N ALA A 438 -10.11 -3.70 23.31
CA ALA A 438 -10.98 -2.53 23.43
C ALA A 438 -12.42 -2.85 23.88
N TYR A 439 -12.90 -4.07 23.66
CA TYR A 439 -14.27 -4.46 24.03
C TYR A 439 -14.32 -5.46 25.16
N SER A 440 -13.47 -6.48 25.15
CA SER A 440 -13.37 -7.42 26.27
C SER A 440 -12.06 -8.21 26.24
N VAL A 441 -11.88 -9.06 27.25
CA VAL A 441 -10.75 -9.99 27.38
C VAL A 441 -11.24 -11.45 27.51
N ILE A 442 -12.48 -11.73 27.09
CA ILE A 442 -13.11 -13.05 27.25
C ILE A 442 -12.37 -14.16 26.48
N TRP A 443 -11.59 -13.80 25.46
CA TRP A 443 -10.79 -14.72 24.66
C TRP A 443 -9.29 -14.52 24.86
N LYS A 444 -8.89 -13.98 26.01
CA LYS A 444 -7.49 -13.65 26.28
C LYS A 444 -6.57 -14.84 26.03
N THR A 445 -5.72 -14.70 25.03
CA THR A 445 -4.63 -15.61 24.70
C THR A 445 -3.39 -14.79 24.35
N THR A 446 -2.22 -15.40 24.44
CA THR A 446 -0.98 -14.83 23.92
C THR A 446 -0.59 -15.54 22.62
N ARG A 447 0.21 -14.88 21.78
CA ARG A 447 0.68 -15.45 20.50
C ARG A 447 1.34 -16.84 20.63
N ILE A 448 1.95 -17.15 21.78
CA ILE A 448 2.61 -18.44 22.02
C ILE A 448 1.63 -19.58 22.34
N MET A 449 0.36 -19.29 22.57
CA MET A 449 -0.68 -20.27 22.90
C MET A 449 -1.34 -20.89 21.66
N LEU A 450 -0.58 -21.06 20.57
CA LEU A 450 -1.05 -21.78 19.39
C LEU A 450 -1.17 -23.28 19.70
N PRO A 451 -2.28 -23.93 19.32
CA PRO A 451 -2.44 -25.36 19.56
C PRO A 451 -1.40 -26.16 18.77
N GLN A 452 -0.91 -27.23 19.37
CA GLN A 452 0.06 -28.15 18.78
C GLN A 452 -0.60 -29.48 18.48
N GLY A 453 -0.17 -30.16 17.41
CA GLY A 453 -0.63 -31.51 17.09
C GLY A 453 -2.06 -31.63 16.53
N LEU A 454 -2.71 -30.52 16.20
CA LEU A 454 -3.99 -30.53 15.47
C LEU A 454 -3.74 -30.81 13.99
N ASP A 455 -4.62 -31.60 13.38
CA ASP A 455 -4.66 -31.70 11.92
C ASP A 455 -5.23 -30.40 11.28
N THR A 456 -5.22 -30.32 9.96
CA THR A 456 -5.71 -29.12 9.24
C THR A 456 -7.17 -28.80 9.53
N THR A 457 -8.03 -29.82 9.62
CA THR A 457 -9.47 -29.63 9.85
C THR A 457 -9.74 -29.18 11.28
N GLU A 458 -9.06 -29.81 12.25
CA GLU A 458 -9.13 -29.43 13.67
C GLU A 458 -8.59 -28.03 13.89
N PHE A 459 -7.51 -27.66 13.21
CA PHE A 459 -6.94 -26.32 13.29
C PHE A 459 -7.90 -25.26 12.74
N GLU A 460 -8.57 -25.49 11.61
CA GLU A 460 -9.60 -24.57 11.10
C GLU A 460 -10.79 -24.42 12.06
N LYS A 461 -11.25 -25.52 12.67
CA LYS A 461 -12.33 -25.49 13.68
C LYS A 461 -11.92 -24.65 14.89
N TRP A 462 -10.71 -24.86 15.40
CA TRP A 462 -10.16 -24.04 16.47
C TRP A 462 -10.07 -22.57 16.04
N LEU A 463 -9.49 -22.30 14.87
CA LEU A 463 -9.20 -20.96 14.37
C LEU A 463 -10.47 -20.12 14.22
N PHE A 464 -11.55 -20.70 13.68
CA PHE A 464 -12.83 -20.01 13.48
C PHE A 464 -13.85 -20.23 14.62
N LYS A 465 -13.45 -20.88 15.72
CA LYS A 465 -14.32 -21.23 16.86
C LYS A 465 -15.60 -21.97 16.40
N LEU A 466 -15.43 -22.96 15.51
CA LEU A 466 -16.51 -23.79 14.94
C LEU A 466 -16.93 -24.95 15.85
N GLU A 467 -16.28 -25.12 16.99
CA GLU A 467 -16.68 -26.10 18.01
C GLU A 467 -18.06 -25.74 18.60
N ASN A 468 -18.78 -26.71 19.15
CA ASN A 468 -20.10 -26.50 19.75
C ASN A 468 -20.02 -25.74 21.08
#